data_AF-A0A7G6E8S6-F1
#
_entry.id   AF-A0A7G6E8S6-F1
#
_cell.length_a   1.000
_cell.length_b   1.000
_cell.length_c   1.000
_cell.angle_alpha   90.00
_cell.angle_beta   90.00
_cell.angle_gamma   90.00
#
_symmetry.space_group_name_H-M   'P 1'
#
loop_
_entity.id
_entity.type
_entity.pdbx_description
1 polymer ?
#
loop_
_entity_poly.entity_id
_entity_poly.type
_entity_poly.pdbx_seq_one_letter_code
_entity_poly.pdbx_strand_id
1 'polypeptide(L)' 'MPNVGFSELLLVLVLALIIFGPGKLPEVGKALGKSIAEFKGAVKKAENEIKEEIKNMEEKK' A
#
# COMPACT_ATOMS: atom_id res chain seq x y z
N MET A 1 -17.81 -23.13 -11.69
CA MET A 1 -16.54 -22.66 -11.09
C MET A 1 -16.84 -22.31 -9.65
N PRO A 2 -16.06 -22.78 -8.65
CA PRO A 2 -16.27 -22.36 -7.27
C PRO A 2 -16.03 -20.84 -7.18
N ASN A 3 -17.10 -20.09 -6.93
CA ASN A 3 -17.02 -18.67 -6.65
C ASN A 3 -16.73 -18.53 -5.16
N VAL A 4 -15.57 -17.97 -4.83
CA VAL A 4 -15.26 -17.60 -3.45
C VAL A 4 -16.18 -16.44 -3.09
N GLY A 5 -17.23 -16.72 -2.34
CA GLY A 5 -18.15 -15.72 -1.83
C GLY A 5 -17.58 -15.01 -0.62
N PHE A 6 -18.30 -13.96 -0.19
CA PHE A 6 -17.99 -13.26 1.05
C PHE A 6 -17.96 -14.20 2.26
N SER A 7 -18.83 -15.23 2.27
CA SER A 7 -18.91 -16.24 3.32
C SER A 7 -17.65 -17.09 3.42
N GLU A 8 -17.12 -17.59 2.30
CA GLU A 8 -15.87 -18.37 2.27
C GLU A 8 -14.68 -17.51 2.69
N LEU A 9 -14.62 -16.26 2.22
CA LEU A 9 -13.57 -15.32 2.64
C LEU A 9 -13.61 -15.06 4.15
N LEU A 10 -14.80 -14.90 4.74
CA LEU A 10 -14.97 -14.69 6.16
C LEU A 10 -14.52 -15.92 6.97
N LEU A 11 -14.83 -17.13 6.51
CA LEU A 11 -14.38 -18.37 7.15
C LEU A 11 -12.85 -18.48 7.17
N VAL A 12 -12.20 -18.20 6.03
CA VAL A 12 -10.73 -18.18 5.95
C VAL A 12 -10.15 -17.09 6.85
N LEU A 13 -10.76 -15.91 6.90
CA LEU A 13 -10.34 -14.82 7.78
C LEU A 13 -10.42 -15.23 9.25
N VAL A 14 -11.49 -15.90 9.68
CA VAL A 14 -11.63 -16.40 11.06
C VAL A 14 -10.54 -17.43 11.38
N LEU A 15 -10.25 -18.38 10.47
CA LEU A 15 -9.17 -19.34 10.68
C LEU A 15 -7.80 -18.66 10.77
N ALA A 16 -7.53 -17.70 9.89
CA ALA A 16 -6.32 -16.89 9.94
C ALA A 16 -6.23 -16.10 11.25
N LEU A 17 -7.35 -15.57 11.75
CA LEU A 17 -7.43 -14.86 13.02
C LEU A 17 -7.21 -15.76 14.23
N ILE A 18 -7.58 -17.03 14.18
CA ILE A 18 -7.27 -17.98 15.25
C ILE A 18 -5.76 -18.27 15.30
N ILE A 19 -5.13 -18.41 14.13
CA ILE A 19 -3.69 -18.69 14.03
C ILE A 19 -2.85 -17.46 14.41
N PHE A 20 -3.17 -16.30 13.85
CA PHE A 20 -2.38 -15.08 14.02
C PHE A 20 -2.87 -14.19 15.17
N GLY A 21 -4.13 -14.29 15.56
CA GLY A 21 -4.79 -13.42 16.54
C GLY A 21 -5.38 -12.13 15.93
N PRO A 22 -6.55 -11.65 16.41
CA PRO A 22 -7.19 -10.43 15.92
C PRO A 22 -6.37 -9.15 16.16
N GLY A 23 -5.47 -9.14 17.14
CA GLY A 23 -4.57 -8.01 17.39
C GLY A 23 -3.47 -7.84 16.34
N LYS A 24 -3.10 -8.91 15.61
CA LYS A 24 -2.02 -8.86 14.61
C LYS A 24 -2.43 -8.19 13.31
N LEU A 25 -3.69 -8.30 12.90
CA LEU A 25 -4.19 -7.64 11.68
C LEU A 25 -4.05 -6.10 11.74
N PRO A 26 -4.47 -5.39 12.81
CA PRO A 26 -4.24 -3.96 12.94
C PRO A 26 -2.76 -3.57 12.99
N GLU A 27 -1.92 -4.38 13.63
CA GLU A 27 -0.47 -4.13 13.72
C GLU A 27 0.19 -4.19 12.34
N VAL A 28 -0.08 -5.27 11.59
CA VAL A 28 0.39 -5.44 10.20
C VAL A 28 -0.17 -4.36 9.29
N GLY A 29 -1.47 -4.05 9.40
CA GLY A 29 -2.11 -2.99 8.62
C GLY A 29 -1.48 -1.61 8.86
N LYS A 30 -1.15 -1.27 10.12
CA LYS A 30 -0.45 -0.02 10.44
C LYS A 30 0.95 0.02 9.84
N ALA A 31 1.72 -1.06 9.94
CA ALA A 31 3.07 -1.15 9.38
C ALA A 31 3.07 -1.03 7.84
N LEU A 32 2.18 -1.79 7.18
CA LEU A 32 1.99 -1.72 5.74
C LEU A 32 1.51 -0.34 5.30
N GLY A 33 0.52 0.24 6.01
CA GLY A 33 -0.01 1.57 5.71
C GLY A 33 1.06 2.65 5.80
N LYS A 34 1.92 2.61 6.82
CA LYS A 34 3.06 3.52 6.94
C LYS A 34 4.05 3.35 5.78
N SER A 35 4.38 2.11 5.44
CA SER A 35 5.29 1.79 4.33
C SER A 35 4.75 2.29 2.98
N ILE A 36 3.45 2.09 2.73
CA ILE A 36 2.79 2.58 1.51
C ILE A 36 2.76 4.12 1.47
N ALA A 37 2.50 4.77 2.61
CA ALA A 37 2.50 6.22 2.69
C ALA A 37 3.88 6.83 2.40
N GLU A 38 4.94 6.26 2.98
CA GLU A 38 6.32 6.65 2.73
C GLU A 38 6.72 6.41 1.27
N PHE A 39 6.40 5.23 0.72
CA PHE A 39 6.65 4.90 -0.68
C PHE A 39 5.96 5.89 -1.63
N LYS A 40 4.67 6.18 -1.41
CA LYS A 40 3.92 7.16 -2.21
C LYS A 40 4.54 8.57 -2.10
N GLY A 41 5.00 8.95 -0.92
CA GLY A 41 5.69 10.22 -0.69
C GLY A 41 6.99 10.32 -1.49
N ALA A 42 7.81 9.26 -1.47
CA ALA A 42 9.07 9.19 -2.21
C ALA A 42 8.84 9.26 -3.73
N VAL A 43 7.87 8.49 -4.26
CA VAL A 43 7.50 8.51 -5.68
C VAL A 43 7.07 9.92 -6.10
N LYS A 44 6.21 10.58 -5.32
CA LYS A 44 5.74 11.94 -5.63
C LYS A 44 6.88 12.97 -5.61
N LYS A 45 7.84 12.82 -4.69
CA LYS A 45 9.03 13.69 -4.63
C LYS A 45 9.89 13.52 -5.87
N ALA A 46 10.17 12.28 -6.27
CA ALA A 46 10.93 11.97 -7.49
C ALA A 46 10.23 12.50 -8.76
N GLU A 47 8.91 12.32 -8.88
CA GLU A 47 8.14 12.87 -10.01
C GLU A 47 8.26 14.40 -10.10
N ASN A 48 8.21 15.09 -8.96
CA ASN A 48 8.35 16.54 -8.91
C ASN A 48 9.78 16.98 -9.25
N GLU A 49 10.81 16.31 -8.73
CA GLU A 49 12.21 16.60 -9.04
C GLU A 49 12.48 16.45 -10.54
N ILE A 50 12.00 15.38 -11.17
CA ILE A 50 12.11 15.17 -12.62
C ILE A 50 11.40 16.28 -13.41
N LYS A 51 10.19 16.68 -12.98
CA LYS A 51 9.44 17.76 -13.65
C LYS A 51 10.17 19.10 -13.57
N GLU A 52 10.71 19.44 -12.40
CA GLU A 52 11.46 20.68 -12.22
C GLU A 52 12.77 20.66 -13.02
N GLU A 53 13.48 19.53 -13.08
CA GLU A 53 14.67 19.38 -13.93
C GLU A 53 14.36 19.56 -15.43
N ILE A 54 13.28 18.96 -15.92
CA ILE A 54 12.83 19.12 -17.32
C ILE A 54 12.49 20.57 -17.61
N LYS A 55 11.72 21.22 -16.73
CA LYS A 55 11.34 22.63 -16.88
C LYS A 55 12.57 23.56 -16.92
N ASN A 56 13.55 23.33 -16.04
CA ASN A 56 14.79 24.09 -16.00
C ASN A 56 15.68 23.88 -17.24
N MET A 57 15.59 22.73 -17.91
CA MET A 57 16.25 22.48 -19.19
C MET A 57 15.56 23.19 -20.37
N GLU A 58 14.23 23.34 -20.32
CA GLU A 58 13.46 24.06 -21.34
C GLU A 58 13.66 25.58 -21.24
N GLU A 59 13.74 26.15 -20.04
CA GLU A 59 13.94 27.60 -19.84
C GLU A 59 15.36 28.09 -20.20
N LYS A 60 16.34 27.19 -20.28
CA LYS A 60 17.74 27.52 -20.61
C LYS A 60 18.08 27.35 -22.11
N LYS A 61 17.14 26.91 -22.94
CA LYS A 61 17.26 26.82 -24.39
C LYS A 61 16.66 28.04 -25.08
#